data_AF-A0A8T4EG51-F1
#
_entry.id   AF-A0A8T4EG51-F1
#
_cell.length_a   1.000
_cell.length_b   1.000
_cell.length_c   1.000
_cell.angle_alpha   90.00
_cell.angle_beta   90.00
_cell.angle_gamma   90.00
#
_symmetry.space_group_name_H-M   'P 1'
#
loop_
_entity.id
_entity.type
_entity.pdbx_description
1 polymer ?
#
loop_
_entity_poly.entity_id
_entity_poly.type
_entity_poly.pdbx_seq_one_letter_code
_entity_poly.pdbx_strand_id
1 'polypeptide(L)'
;MIRDYWAKWIMVITTLFAPFGVYAFSVRNSILTVSIHAMLWGIMPDSSGDTELILFGTYIIIGRGLFYGIFNIWFGIEVIRYFNDYSRRRMAIRLGILSLVYPFAMAIISLPWLLHSTTFEYLGPIPIQFVVGLLLMKYFGEQKPLGPWSD
;
A
#
# COMPACT_ATOMS: atom_id res chain seq x y z
N MET A 1 -10.14 -17.23 -17.64
CA MET A 1 -11.42 -16.56 -17.34
C MET A 1 -11.76 -16.53 -15.83
N ILE A 2 -12.12 -17.65 -15.18
CA ILE A 2 -12.44 -17.64 -13.72
C ILE A 2 -11.22 -17.22 -12.87
N ARG A 3 -10.03 -17.68 -13.23
CA ARG A 3 -8.77 -17.38 -12.51
C ARG A 3 -8.42 -15.88 -12.53
N ASP A 4 -8.65 -15.22 -13.66
CA ASP A 4 -8.33 -13.80 -13.87
C ASP A 4 -9.32 -12.89 -13.12
N TYR A 5 -10.57 -13.32 -12.98
CA TYR A 5 -11.58 -12.64 -12.18
C TYR A 5 -11.16 -12.57 -10.70
N TRP A 6 -10.66 -13.66 -10.14
CA TRP A 6 -10.15 -13.69 -8.77
C TRP A 6 -8.93 -12.79 -8.59
N ALA A 7 -7.98 -12.78 -9.53
CA ALA A 7 -6.82 -11.90 -9.46
C ALA A 7 -7.20 -10.40 -9.39
N LYS A 8 -8.24 -9.99 -10.13
CA LYS A 8 -8.76 -8.62 -10.10
C LYS A 8 -9.35 -8.27 -8.75
N TRP A 9 -10.18 -9.14 -8.17
CA TRP A 9 -10.76 -8.92 -6.84
C TRP A 9 -9.69 -8.88 -5.75
N ILE A 10 -8.70 -9.76 -5.81
CA ILE A 10 -7.56 -9.75 -4.88
C ILE A 10 -6.83 -8.40 -4.97
N MET A 11 -6.58 -7.88 -6.18
CA MET A 11 -5.98 -6.56 -6.32
C MET A 11 -6.84 -5.43 -5.78
N VAL A 12 -8.15 -5.43 -6.06
CA VAL A 12 -9.05 -4.40 -5.52
C VAL A 12 -9.03 -4.41 -3.99
N ILE A 13 -9.19 -5.57 -3.37
CA ILE A 13 -9.19 -5.71 -1.91
C ILE A 13 -7.84 -5.28 -1.32
N THR A 14 -6.73 -5.75 -1.91
CA THR A 14 -5.39 -5.40 -1.43
C THR A 14 -5.12 -3.90 -1.59
N THR A 15 -5.59 -3.28 -2.68
CA THR A 15 -5.46 -1.84 -2.92
C THR A 15 -6.22 -1.02 -1.87
N LEU A 16 -7.46 -1.41 -1.57
CA LEU A 16 -8.32 -0.66 -0.65
C LEU A 16 -7.96 -0.85 0.82
N PHE A 17 -7.57 -2.06 1.22
CA PHE A 17 -7.52 -2.45 2.63
C PHE A 17 -6.14 -2.84 3.15
N ALA A 18 -5.21 -3.23 2.27
CA ALA A 18 -3.88 -3.60 2.75
C ALA A 18 -3.13 -2.35 3.25
N PRO A 19 -2.45 -2.45 4.40
CA PRO A 19 -1.55 -1.41 4.85
C PRO A 19 -0.48 -1.13 3.79
N PHE A 20 -0.24 0.15 3.51
CA PHE A 20 0.90 0.61 2.72
C PHE A 20 1.95 1.33 3.56
N GLY A 21 1.69 1.54 4.86
CA GLY A 21 2.65 2.09 5.81
C GLY A 21 2.32 1.69 7.24
N VAL A 22 3.34 1.33 8.02
CA VAL A 22 3.22 1.00 9.45
C VAL A 22 4.34 1.70 10.22
N TYR A 23 3.97 2.38 11.30
CA TYR A 23 4.85 3.14 12.20
C TYR A 23 4.68 2.62 13.62
N ALA A 24 5.72 2.06 14.22
CA ALA A 24 5.77 1.76 15.65
C ALA A 24 6.59 2.86 16.34
N PHE A 25 5.95 3.65 17.19
CA PHE A 25 6.51 4.86 17.80
C PHE A 25 7.06 4.66 19.21
N SER A 26 6.76 3.55 19.87
CA SER A 26 7.28 3.29 21.21
C SER A 26 7.00 1.86 21.64
N VAL A 27 7.99 1.26 22.30
CA VAL A 27 7.83 0.10 23.18
C VAL A 27 8.33 0.51 24.56
N ARG A 28 7.47 1.17 25.33
CA ARG A 28 7.79 1.61 26.70
C ARG A 28 6.82 0.95 27.67
N ASN A 29 7.33 0.33 28.73
CA ASN A 29 6.53 -0.36 29.75
C ASN A 29 5.54 -1.39 29.16
N SER A 30 5.96 -2.13 28.11
CA SER A 30 5.12 -3.12 27.40
C SER A 30 3.92 -2.55 26.63
N ILE A 31 3.79 -1.22 26.50
CA ILE A 31 2.81 -0.59 25.62
C ILE A 31 3.47 -0.38 24.26
N LEU A 32 2.95 -1.10 23.25
CA LEU A 32 3.35 -0.93 21.86
C LEU A 32 2.42 0.07 21.18
N THR A 33 3.00 1.18 20.75
CA THR A 33 2.29 2.29 20.10
C THR A 33 2.48 2.18 18.59
N VAL A 34 1.45 1.74 17.84
CA VAL A 34 1.53 1.55 16.38
C VAL A 34 0.51 2.43 15.65
N SER A 35 0.94 3.04 14.54
CA SER A 35 0.07 3.55 13.51
C SER A 35 0.16 2.75 12.22
N ILE A 36 -0.99 2.44 11.65
CA ILE A 36 -1.15 1.67 10.42
C ILE A 36 -1.91 2.54 9.44
N HIS A 37 -1.46 2.62 8.19
CA HIS A 37 -2.07 3.41 7.14
C HIS A 37 -2.45 2.54 5.94
N ALA A 38 -3.70 2.64 5.52
CA ALA A 38 -4.28 2.08 4.31
C ALA A 38 -5.08 3.16 3.56
N MET A 39 -5.63 2.85 2.38
CA MET A 39 -6.31 3.87 1.55
C MET A 39 -7.59 4.39 2.20
N LEU A 40 -8.34 3.49 2.80
CA LEU A 40 -9.65 3.80 3.37
C LEU A 40 -9.60 4.05 4.87
N TRP A 41 -8.47 3.76 5.53
CA TRP A 41 -8.39 3.84 6.98
C TRP A 41 -6.95 4.02 7.47
N GLY A 42 -6.80 4.64 8.64
CA GLY A 42 -5.58 4.59 9.41
C GLY A 42 -5.90 4.40 10.89
N ILE A 43 -5.14 3.54 11.56
CA ILE A 43 -5.18 3.37 13.01
C ILE A 43 -4.01 4.14 13.59
N MET A 44 -4.25 4.86 14.67
CA MET A 44 -3.23 5.51 15.50
C MET A 44 -3.50 5.16 16.97
N PRO A 45 -2.47 5.16 17.82
CA PRO A 45 -2.63 4.87 19.23
C PRO A 45 -3.28 6.05 19.99
N ASP A 46 -4.07 5.72 21.02
CA ASP A 46 -4.90 6.65 21.81
C ASP A 46 -4.15 7.75 22.59
N SER A 47 -2.81 7.81 22.52
CA SER A 47 -2.00 8.71 23.37
C SER A 47 -1.91 10.16 22.88
N SER A 48 -2.61 10.57 21.82
CA SER A 48 -2.76 12.00 21.50
C SER A 48 -3.91 12.57 22.34
N GLY A 49 -3.57 13.03 23.56
CA GLY A 49 -4.51 13.43 24.60
C GLY A 49 -5.36 14.68 24.35
N ASP A 50 -6.14 14.72 23.27
CA ASP A 50 -7.21 15.68 23.05
C ASP A 50 -8.39 15.00 22.35
N THR A 51 -9.44 14.69 23.12
CA THR A 51 -10.58 13.87 22.72
C THR A 51 -11.51 14.53 21.69
N GLU A 52 -11.36 15.83 21.42
CA GLU A 52 -12.17 16.58 20.44
C GLU A 52 -11.52 16.68 19.04
N LEU A 53 -10.21 16.38 18.93
CA LEU A 53 -9.45 16.40 17.67
C LEU A 53 -9.51 15.06 16.90
N ILE A 54 -10.16 14.04 17.46
CA ILE A 54 -10.18 12.67 16.91
C ILE A 54 -10.94 12.61 15.57
N LEU A 55 -12.06 13.33 15.43
CA LEU A 55 -12.80 13.40 14.15
C LEU A 55 -11.99 14.10 13.06
N PHE A 56 -11.39 15.26 13.36
CA PHE A 56 -10.52 15.99 12.42
C PHE A 56 -9.24 15.22 12.09
N GLY A 57 -8.63 14.54 13.07
CA GLY A 57 -7.52 13.63 12.87
C GLY A 57 -7.89 12.51 11.90
N THR A 58 -9.08 11.93 12.05
CA THR A 58 -9.59 10.88 11.15
C THR A 58 -9.79 11.40 9.72
N TYR A 59 -10.34 12.61 9.53
CA TYR A 59 -10.46 13.23 8.19
C TYR A 59 -9.11 13.56 7.55
N ILE A 60 -8.14 14.05 8.34
CA ILE A 60 -6.78 14.30 7.86
C ILE A 60 -6.10 12.98 7.48
N ILE A 61 -6.33 11.91 8.23
CA ILE A 61 -5.76 10.58 7.98
C ILE A 61 -6.38 9.93 6.74
N ILE A 62 -7.70 9.97 6.57
CA ILE A 62 -8.37 9.48 5.35
C ILE A 62 -7.96 10.34 4.14
N GLY A 63 -7.94 11.67 4.29
CA GLY A 63 -7.53 12.59 3.23
C GLY A 63 -6.07 12.40 2.80
N ARG A 64 -5.15 12.28 3.76
CA ARG A 64 -3.74 11.95 3.50
C ARG A 64 -3.60 10.55 2.93
N GLY A 65 -4.29 9.56 3.49
CA GLY A 65 -4.29 8.18 3.03
C GLY A 65 -4.74 8.02 1.56
N LEU A 66 -5.75 8.79 1.15
CA LEU A 66 -6.22 8.85 -0.24
C LEU A 66 -5.23 9.59 -1.15
N PHE A 67 -4.69 10.73 -0.71
CA PHE A 67 -3.72 11.51 -1.49
C PHE A 67 -2.43 10.71 -1.74
N TYR A 68 -1.95 10.02 -0.72
CA TYR A 68 -0.79 9.14 -0.79
C TYR A 68 -1.10 7.79 -1.44
N GLY A 69 -2.36 7.36 -1.41
CA GLY A 69 -2.86 6.15 -2.05
C GLY A 69 -2.97 6.23 -3.57
N ILE A 70 -2.88 7.41 -4.20
CA ILE A 70 -3.11 7.56 -5.64
C ILE A 70 -2.19 6.67 -6.49
N PHE A 71 -0.91 6.56 -6.13
CA PHE A 71 0.06 5.71 -6.83
C PHE A 71 -0.23 4.22 -6.64
N ASN A 72 -0.73 3.85 -5.47
CA ASN A 72 -1.16 2.50 -5.17
C ASN A 72 -2.44 2.13 -5.96
N ILE A 73 -3.38 3.06 -6.14
CA ILE A 73 -4.58 2.88 -6.98
C ILE A 73 -4.15 2.68 -8.44
N TRP A 74 -3.27 3.56 -8.92
CA TRP A 74 -2.74 3.47 -10.28
C TRP A 74 -2.00 2.16 -10.54
N PHE A 75 -1.17 1.71 -9.60
CA PHE A 75 -0.55 0.40 -9.69
C PHE A 75 -1.60 -0.72 -9.76
N GLY A 76 -2.58 -0.73 -8.84
CA GLY A 76 -3.67 -1.72 -8.84
C GLY A 76 -4.44 -1.77 -10.16
N ILE A 77 -4.74 -0.60 -10.73
CA ILE A 77 -5.38 -0.47 -12.05
C ILE A 77 -4.52 -1.08 -13.15
N GLU A 78 -3.21 -0.83 -13.19
CA GLU A 78 -2.35 -1.44 -14.21
C GLU A 78 -2.14 -2.94 -14.01
N VAL A 79 -2.16 -3.45 -12.77
CA VAL A 79 -2.18 -4.92 -12.55
C VAL A 79 -3.48 -5.52 -13.08
N ILE A 80 -4.64 -4.88 -12.83
CA ILE A 80 -5.94 -5.33 -13.37
C ILE A 80 -5.94 -5.27 -14.91
N ARG A 81 -5.38 -4.21 -15.49
CA ARG A 81 -5.28 -4.04 -16.95
C ARG A 81 -4.28 -4.99 -17.57
N TYR A 82 -3.21 -5.37 -16.88
CA TYR A 82 -2.28 -6.42 -17.31
C TYR A 82 -3.01 -7.75 -17.56
N PHE A 83 -4.02 -8.09 -16.74
CA PHE A 83 -4.85 -9.27 -16.98
C PHE A 83 -5.83 -9.14 -18.15
N ASN A 84 -6.01 -7.93 -18.70
CA ASN A 84 -6.84 -7.68 -19.88
C ASN A 84 -6.02 -7.50 -21.16
N ASP A 85 -4.76 -7.06 -21.07
CA ASP A 85 -3.93 -6.67 -22.21
C ASP A 85 -2.43 -6.90 -21.90
N TYR A 86 -1.81 -7.74 -22.74
CA TYR A 86 -0.42 -8.21 -22.64
C TYR A 86 0.62 -7.08 -22.65
N SER A 87 0.34 -5.94 -23.28
CA SER A 87 1.29 -4.85 -23.48
C SER A 87 1.71 -4.11 -22.20
N ARG A 88 1.00 -4.34 -21.08
CA ARG A 88 1.05 -3.48 -19.89
C ARG A 88 1.98 -3.94 -18.76
N ARG A 89 2.67 -5.09 -18.90
CA ARG A 89 3.56 -5.62 -17.85
C ARG A 89 4.61 -4.60 -17.39
N ARG A 90 5.28 -3.94 -18.34
CA ARG A 90 6.30 -2.91 -18.03
C ARG A 90 5.69 -1.69 -17.33
N MET A 91 4.48 -1.29 -17.71
CA MET A 91 3.79 -0.17 -17.09
C MET A 91 3.39 -0.51 -15.65
N ALA A 92 2.83 -1.69 -15.42
CA ALA A 92 2.47 -2.17 -14.10
C ALA A 92 3.71 -2.24 -13.17
N ILE A 93 4.84 -2.76 -13.66
CA ILE A 93 6.10 -2.76 -12.87
C ILE A 93 6.56 -1.33 -12.54
N ARG A 94 6.54 -0.41 -13.52
CA ARG A 94 6.94 1.00 -13.29
C ARG A 94 6.06 1.69 -12.25
N LEU A 95 4.74 1.52 -12.34
CA LEU A 95 3.82 2.07 -11.35
C LEU A 95 3.95 1.38 -9.99
N GLY A 96 4.32 0.10 -9.97
CA GLY A 96 4.62 -0.62 -8.73
C GLY A 96 5.83 -0.04 -8.01
N ILE A 97 6.89 0.27 -8.76
CA ILE A 97 8.07 0.98 -8.22
C ILE A 97 7.67 2.37 -7.73
N LEU A 98 6.83 3.11 -8.48
CA LEU A 98 6.34 4.43 -8.06
C LEU A 98 5.47 4.35 -6.79
N SER A 99 4.73 3.27 -6.61
CA SER A 99 3.95 2.99 -5.40
C SER A 99 4.84 2.86 -4.14
N LEU A 100 6.14 2.55 -4.29
CA LEU A 100 7.12 2.53 -3.20
C LEU A 100 7.60 3.92 -2.77
N VAL A 101 7.42 4.94 -3.62
CA VAL A 101 7.91 6.31 -3.33
C VAL A 101 7.31 6.84 -2.04
N TYR A 102 6.02 6.60 -1.80
CA TYR A 102 5.38 7.05 -0.56
C TYR A 102 5.95 6.36 0.69
N PRO A 103 5.99 5.02 0.79
CA PRO A 103 6.61 4.33 1.93
C PRO A 103 8.06 4.79 2.18
N PHE A 104 8.85 5.02 1.12
CA PHE A 104 10.22 5.51 1.24
C PHE A 104 10.29 6.98 1.69
N ALA A 105 9.47 7.86 1.11
CA ALA A 105 9.40 9.27 1.50
C ALA A 105 9.03 9.40 2.98
N MET A 106 8.07 8.60 3.43
CA MET A 106 7.70 8.55 4.83
C MET A 106 8.85 8.07 5.72
N ALA A 107 9.59 7.04 5.30
CA ALA A 107 10.76 6.58 6.04
C ALA A 107 11.84 7.66 6.19
N ILE A 108 12.06 8.46 5.14
CA ILE A 108 13.00 9.60 5.18
C ILE A 108 12.48 10.69 6.11
N ILE A 109 11.21 11.08 6.00
CA ILE A 109 10.60 12.13 6.84
C ILE A 109 10.64 11.76 8.33
N SER A 110 10.46 10.48 8.65
CA SER A 110 10.51 9.98 10.01
C SER A 110 11.93 9.79 10.57
N LEU A 111 12.96 9.80 9.72
CA LEU A 111 14.33 9.49 10.11
C LEU A 111 14.88 10.41 11.23
N PRO A 112 14.67 11.74 11.21
CA PRO A 112 15.09 12.60 12.30
C PRO A 112 14.44 12.21 13.63
N TRP A 113 13.18 11.77 13.62
CA TRP A 113 12.47 11.36 14.81
C TRP A 113 13.03 10.04 15.37
N LEU A 114 13.27 9.07 14.49
CA LEU A 114 13.91 7.79 14.83
C LEU A 114 15.30 7.99 15.48
N LEU A 115 16.09 8.95 14.98
CA LEU A 115 17.42 9.24 15.51
C LEU A 115 17.42 9.88 16.91
N HIS A 116 16.34 10.55 17.29
CA HIS A 116 16.19 11.18 18.61
C HIS A 116 15.42 10.29 19.59
N SER A 117 14.92 9.14 19.14
CA SER A 117 14.17 8.25 20.00
C SER A 117 15.06 7.50 20.98
N THR A 118 14.65 7.48 22.24
CA THR A 118 15.23 6.62 23.28
C THR A 118 14.52 5.27 23.38
N THR A 119 13.55 4.98 22.50
CA THR A 119 12.75 3.76 22.50
C THR A 119 12.94 2.98 21.21
N PHE A 120 12.66 1.66 21.25
CA PHE A 120 12.67 0.87 20.03
C PHE A 120 11.49 1.29 19.14
N GLU A 121 11.80 1.94 18.04
CA GLU A 121 10.85 2.38 17.04
C GLU A 121 11.08 1.62 15.75
N TYR A 122 10.03 0.95 15.26
CA TYR A 122 10.07 0.22 14.00
C TYR A 122 9.24 0.96 12.97
N LEU A 123 9.86 1.30 11.85
CA LEU A 123 9.18 1.98 10.75
C LEU A 123 9.31 1.14 9.49
N GLY A 124 8.22 0.49 9.14
CA GLY A 124 8.20 -0.50 8.07
C GLY A 124 7.44 0.01 6.86
N PRO A 125 8.12 0.27 5.72
CA PRO A 125 7.43 0.26 4.45
C PRO A 125 6.99 -1.19 4.20
N ILE A 126 5.69 -1.46 4.29
CA ILE A 126 5.16 -2.76 3.87
C ILE A 126 4.46 -2.55 2.52
N PRO A 127 5.16 -2.73 1.39
CA PRO A 127 4.55 -2.56 0.09
C PRO A 127 3.73 -3.80 -0.28
N ILE A 128 2.76 -4.16 0.57
CA ILE A 128 1.94 -5.39 0.45
C ILE A 128 1.30 -5.45 -0.93
N GLN A 129 0.80 -4.32 -1.41
CA GLN A 129 0.20 -4.19 -2.73
C GLN A 129 1.18 -4.54 -3.86
N PHE A 130 2.40 -4.00 -3.81
CA PHE A 130 3.44 -4.30 -4.79
C PHE A 130 3.80 -5.80 -4.80
N VAL A 131 4.01 -6.37 -3.60
CA VAL A 131 4.32 -7.80 -3.44
C VAL A 131 3.19 -8.68 -4.00
N VAL A 132 1.94 -8.39 -3.63
CA VAL A 132 0.76 -9.11 -4.13
C VAL A 132 0.63 -8.96 -5.65
N GLY A 133 0.82 -7.77 -6.20
CA GLY A 133 0.78 -7.53 -7.64
C GLY A 133 1.81 -8.37 -8.41
N LEU A 134 3.05 -8.46 -7.91
CA LEU A 134 4.08 -9.32 -8.49
C LEU A 134 3.73 -10.80 -8.40
N LEU A 135 3.19 -11.24 -7.25
CA LEU A 135 2.76 -12.63 -7.06
C LEU A 135 1.62 -12.98 -8.02
N LEU A 136 0.65 -12.09 -8.19
CA LEU A 136 -0.44 -12.28 -9.15
C LEU A 136 0.08 -12.38 -10.58
N MET A 137 0.97 -11.48 -11.00
CA MET A 137 1.58 -11.57 -12.33
C MET A 137 2.35 -12.89 -12.53
N LYS A 138 3.04 -13.38 -11.51
CA LYS A 138 3.81 -14.64 -11.55
C LYS A 138 2.91 -15.88 -11.61
N TYR A 139 1.90 -15.97 -10.74
CA TYR A 139 1.09 -17.19 -10.57
C TYR A 139 -0.14 -17.25 -11.47
N PHE A 140 -0.72 -16.09 -11.80
CA PHE A 140 -1.88 -16.00 -12.68
C PHE A 140 -1.49 -15.79 -14.14
N GLY A 141 -0.20 -15.56 -14.41
CA GLY A 141 0.47 -15.83 -15.68
C GLY A 141 0.53 -14.67 -16.66
N GLU A 142 1.44 -14.79 -17.62
CA GLU A 142 1.42 -14.05 -18.88
C GLU A 142 0.34 -14.66 -19.77
N GLN A 143 -0.55 -13.83 -20.33
CA GLN A 143 -1.36 -14.29 -21.45
C GLN A 143 -0.39 -14.68 -22.57
N LYS A 144 -0.45 -15.93 -23.03
CA LYS A 144 0.26 -16.32 -24.26
C LYS A 144 -0.20 -15.34 -25.33
N PRO A 145 0.69 -14.70 -26.10
CA PRO A 145 0.28 -13.85 -27.20
C PRO A 145 -0.67 -14.68 -28.08
N LEU A 146 -1.93 -14.27 -28.16
CA LEU A 146 -2.82 -14.77 -29.18
C LEU A 146 -2.12 -14.43 -30.50
N GLY A 147 -1.78 -15.45 -31.28
CA GLY A 147 -1.21 -15.24 -32.60
C GLY A 147 -2.18 -14.40 -33.41
N PRO A 148 -1.74 -13.73 -34.49
CA PRO A 148 -2.59 -12.83 -35.28
C PRO A 148 -3.86 -13.49 -35.86
N TRP A 149 -4.02 -14.80 -35.69
CA TRP A 149 -5.11 -15.63 -36.22
C TRP A 149 -5.80 -16.50 -35.18
N SER A 150 -5.53 -16.33 -33.88
CA SER A 150 -6.25 -17.10 -32.85
C SER A 150 -7.41 -16.27 -32.31
N ASP A 151 -8.55 -16.39 -32.98
CA ASP A 151 -9.88 -16.14 -32.41
C ASP A 151 -10.28 -17.27 -31.45
#